data_AF-A0AAV6WE81-F1
#
_entry.id   AF-A0AAV6WE81-F1
#
_cell.length_a   1.000
_cell.length_b   1.000
_cell.length_c   1.000
_cell.angle_alpha   90.00
_cell.angle_beta   90.00
_cell.angle_gamma   90.00
#
_symmetry.space_group_name_H-M   'P 1'
#
loop_
_entity.id
_entity.type
_entity.pdbx_description
1 polymer ?
#
loop_
_entity_poly.entity_id
_entity_poly.type
_entity_poly.pdbx_seq_one_letter_code
_entity_poly.pdbx_strand_id
1 'polypeptide(L)'
;MTFDYATCDGSLPSFTINPYSWTKIANIIFLDSPVGTGFSYAITSQGYISNDTKSVKQNYAFLRKWLLNHPTFLKNRLYVVGDSYGGKITPMVALEMVEGGIFKIIDFESYRGYVVGNPVTDEKKDKSERVPYAHRMALISDEYYEGTKQEWKRCNNSISYEKDVESVFKYHQLLSEKGYQVLAYSGDHDLRIPYMSTLKWIHALNLTVDDEWRAWTVDGQVAGYIGVGEKDEVQLFYYFIESERDPQKDPLVLWLTGGPGCSGLSGLFYEIGPMAFDFATFDGSLPSFTINPYSWTKIANIIFIDSPVGTGFSYATTSQGYTSNDTKSAKQNYAFLRKWLLNHPTFLKNSLYIVGDSYGGKITPMVALEIAKGGNEAGLQPRMSLQGYVVGNPVTDENKDKNERVPYAHRMALISDEYYENHNYVTSYVWANDESVQEALHIRKGTKQQWKRCNYSISYEKDVESVLKYHQLLSEKGYQVLAYSGDHDMAIPYMSTLKWIHALNLTVDDQWRPWTVDGQVAGLVFRIADAVYKCSF
;
A
#
# COMPACT_ATOMS: atom_id res chain seq x y z
N MET A 1 -13.44 16.53 -26.05
CA MET A 1 -12.45 15.84 -26.91
C MET A 1 -11.16 15.73 -26.14
N THR A 2 -10.41 14.66 -26.33
CA THR A 2 -9.06 14.44 -25.75
C THR A 2 -8.04 14.37 -26.87
N PHE A 3 -6.80 14.79 -26.58
CA PHE A 3 -5.69 14.67 -27.52
C PHE A 3 -5.15 13.24 -27.49
N ASP A 4 -5.01 12.63 -28.66
CA ASP A 4 -4.19 11.44 -28.81
C ASP A 4 -2.72 11.88 -28.96
N TYR A 5 -1.90 11.55 -27.96
CA TYR A 5 -0.46 11.87 -27.95
C TYR A 5 0.39 10.76 -28.61
N ALA A 6 -0.22 9.74 -29.21
CA ALA A 6 0.49 8.55 -29.67
C ALA A 6 1.46 8.76 -30.85
N THR A 7 1.44 9.90 -31.54
CA THR A 7 2.29 10.12 -32.72
C THR A 7 3.23 11.32 -32.56
N CYS A 8 4.49 11.04 -32.20
CA CYS A 8 5.62 11.98 -32.32
C CYS A 8 6.18 12.04 -33.76
N ASP A 9 5.32 11.96 -34.78
CA ASP A 9 5.72 11.91 -36.19
C ASP A 9 5.51 13.24 -36.95
N GLY A 10 5.08 14.29 -36.23
CA GLY A 10 4.81 15.61 -36.81
C GLY A 10 3.42 15.74 -37.46
N SER A 11 2.56 14.73 -37.36
CA SER A 11 1.14 14.84 -37.73
C SER A 11 0.37 15.72 -36.73
N LEU A 12 -0.68 16.39 -37.22
CA LEU A 12 -1.59 17.14 -36.34
C LEU A 12 -2.29 16.17 -35.39
N PRO A 13 -2.40 16.49 -34.08
CA PRO A 13 -3.06 15.62 -33.11
C PRO A 13 -4.49 15.31 -33.55
N SER A 14 -4.87 14.03 -33.52
CA SER A 14 -6.24 13.62 -33.78
C SER A 14 -7.10 13.81 -32.51
N PHE A 15 -8.36 14.20 -32.70
CA PHE A 15 -9.30 14.36 -31.60
C PHE A 15 -10.08 13.07 -31.34
N THR A 16 -10.07 12.59 -30.11
CA THR A 16 -10.92 11.47 -29.68
C THR A 16 -12.09 11.97 -28.83
N ILE A 17 -13.24 11.29 -28.94
CA ILE A 17 -14.40 11.57 -28.09
C ILE A 17 -14.08 11.06 -26.69
N ASN A 18 -14.14 11.95 -25.70
CA ASN A 18 -14.01 11.54 -24.30
C ASN A 18 -15.35 10.95 -23.82
N PRO A 19 -15.42 9.64 -23.48
CA PRO A 19 -16.66 9.01 -23.05
C PRO A 19 -17.15 9.52 -21.68
N TYR A 20 -16.33 10.23 -20.92
CA TYR A 20 -16.67 10.81 -19.62
C TYR A 20 -16.96 12.33 -19.70
N SER A 21 -17.14 12.88 -20.90
CA SER A 21 -17.36 14.32 -21.07
C SER A 21 -18.71 14.79 -20.53
N TRP A 22 -18.70 15.93 -19.82
CA TRP A 22 -19.91 16.58 -19.31
C TRP A 22 -20.87 17.04 -20.42
N THR A 23 -20.41 17.14 -21.67
CA THR A 23 -21.28 17.45 -22.82
C THR A 23 -22.36 16.38 -23.07
N LYS A 24 -22.22 15.19 -22.46
CA LYS A 24 -23.27 14.16 -22.47
C LYS A 24 -24.52 14.54 -21.69
N ILE A 25 -24.40 15.41 -20.70
CA ILE A 25 -25.49 15.75 -19.77
C ILE A 25 -25.75 17.27 -19.67
N ALA A 26 -24.90 18.10 -20.28
CA ALA A 26 -25.03 19.56 -20.23
C ALA A 26 -24.56 20.23 -21.53
N ASN A 27 -25.15 21.39 -21.84
CA ASN A 27 -24.61 22.31 -22.84
C ASN A 27 -23.51 23.16 -22.18
N ILE A 28 -22.32 23.23 -22.78
CA ILE A 28 -21.15 23.86 -22.16
C ILE A 28 -20.64 25.00 -23.03
N ILE A 29 -20.39 26.15 -22.39
CA ILE A 29 -19.71 27.30 -22.99
C ILE A 29 -18.32 27.38 -22.36
N PHE A 30 -17.29 27.25 -23.19
CA PHE A 30 -15.90 27.49 -22.78
C PHE A 30 -15.56 28.94 -23.08
N LEU A 31 -14.99 29.63 -22.08
CA LEU A 31 -14.63 31.05 -22.18
C LEU A 31 -13.15 31.23 -21.87
N ASP A 32 -12.40 31.73 -22.85
CA ASP A 32 -11.03 32.18 -22.66
C ASP A 32 -11.03 33.51 -21.90
N SER A 33 -10.59 33.50 -20.64
CA SER A 33 -10.57 34.66 -19.75
C SER A 33 -9.37 34.59 -18.81
N PRO A 34 -8.72 35.73 -18.47
CA PRO A 34 -9.02 37.10 -18.94
C PRO A 34 -8.57 37.35 -20.38
N VAL A 35 -8.91 38.53 -20.92
CA VAL A 35 -8.42 38.99 -22.23
C VAL A 35 -6.89 38.84 -22.35
N GLY A 36 -6.42 38.25 -23.46
CA GLY A 36 -5.03 37.83 -23.65
C GLY A 36 -4.80 36.32 -23.42
N THR A 37 -5.81 35.60 -22.92
CA THR A 37 -5.79 34.14 -22.80
C THR A 37 -6.39 33.50 -24.05
N GLY A 38 -5.80 32.40 -24.52
CA GLY A 38 -6.29 31.65 -25.67
C GLY A 38 -6.51 32.55 -26.90
N PHE A 39 -7.74 32.58 -27.42
CA PHE A 39 -8.12 33.42 -28.56
C PHE A 39 -8.79 34.74 -28.16
N SER A 40 -8.94 35.04 -26.86
CA SER A 40 -9.53 36.30 -26.39
C SER A 40 -8.56 37.46 -26.54
N TYR A 41 -8.96 38.52 -27.25
CA TYR A 41 -8.09 39.68 -27.56
C TYR A 41 -8.77 41.03 -27.23
N ALA A 42 -7.95 42.05 -27.00
CA ALA A 42 -8.38 43.44 -26.90
C ALA A 42 -7.88 44.24 -28.12
N ILE A 43 -8.67 45.25 -28.51
CA ILE A 43 -8.37 46.15 -29.62
C ILE A 43 -7.35 47.23 -29.19
N THR A 44 -7.27 47.52 -27.89
CA THR A 44 -6.32 48.49 -27.32
C THR A 44 -5.38 47.81 -26.34
N SER A 45 -4.16 48.34 -26.22
CA SER A 45 -3.17 47.88 -25.24
C SER A 45 -3.70 47.92 -23.80
N GLN A 46 -4.46 48.98 -23.45
CA GLN A 46 -5.11 49.12 -22.15
C GLN A 46 -6.15 48.01 -21.87
N GLY A 47 -6.72 47.41 -22.91
CA GLY A 47 -7.65 46.30 -22.80
C GLY A 47 -7.01 45.01 -22.29
N TYR A 48 -5.69 44.84 -22.49
CA TYR A 48 -4.92 43.69 -22.00
C TYR A 48 -4.47 43.82 -20.54
N ILE A 49 -4.48 45.02 -19.97
CA ILE A 49 -4.19 45.22 -18.53
C ILE A 49 -5.44 44.79 -17.75
N SER A 50 -5.34 43.73 -16.95
CA SER A 50 -6.50 43.19 -16.23
C SER A 50 -6.22 42.90 -14.76
N ASN A 51 -7.28 42.65 -14.01
CA ASN A 51 -7.26 42.22 -12.61
C ASN A 51 -8.49 41.33 -12.32
N ASP A 52 -8.59 40.77 -11.12
CA ASP A 52 -9.66 39.83 -10.75
C ASP A 52 -11.03 40.50 -10.94
N THR A 53 -11.20 41.73 -10.46
CA THR A 53 -12.45 42.48 -10.56
C THR A 53 -12.85 42.79 -12.02
N LYS A 54 -11.90 43.20 -12.86
CA LYS A 54 -12.15 43.52 -14.27
C LYS A 54 -12.50 42.27 -15.08
N SER A 55 -11.82 41.15 -14.81
CA SER A 55 -12.08 39.85 -15.42
C SER A 55 -13.51 39.38 -15.13
N VAL A 56 -13.96 39.50 -13.88
CA VAL A 56 -15.34 39.17 -13.47
C VAL A 56 -16.38 39.99 -14.24
N LYS A 57 -16.19 41.32 -14.35
CA LYS A 57 -17.10 42.20 -15.10
C LYS A 57 -17.14 41.86 -16.59
N GLN A 58 -16.01 41.49 -17.18
CA GLN A 58 -15.94 41.07 -18.57
C GLN A 58 -16.69 39.76 -18.80
N ASN A 59 -16.52 38.77 -17.91
CA ASN A 59 -17.20 37.48 -17.98
C ASN A 59 -18.72 37.62 -17.80
N TYR A 60 -19.15 38.43 -16.84
CA TYR A 60 -20.55 38.79 -16.65
C TYR A 60 -21.14 39.45 -17.90
N ALA A 61 -20.45 40.44 -18.46
CA ALA A 61 -20.92 41.15 -19.66
C ALA A 61 -20.99 40.23 -20.89
N PHE A 62 -20.02 39.32 -21.06
CA PHE A 62 -20.05 38.29 -22.09
C PHE A 62 -21.27 37.40 -21.94
N LEU A 63 -21.46 36.79 -20.76
CA LEU A 63 -22.55 35.86 -20.50
C LEU A 63 -23.92 36.51 -20.72
N ARG A 64 -24.11 37.73 -20.22
CA ARG A 64 -25.34 38.50 -20.43
C ARG A 64 -25.63 38.73 -21.91
N LYS A 65 -24.64 39.14 -22.71
CA LYS A 65 -24.81 39.36 -24.16
C LYS A 65 -25.05 38.04 -24.90
N TRP A 66 -24.35 36.97 -24.52
CA TRP A 66 -24.52 35.66 -25.13
C TRP A 66 -25.94 35.13 -24.91
N LEU A 67 -26.46 35.19 -23.68
CA LEU A 67 -27.82 34.76 -23.36
C LEU A 67 -28.89 35.57 -24.10
N LEU A 68 -28.71 36.88 -24.24
CA LEU A 68 -29.62 37.73 -25.03
C LEU A 68 -29.63 37.36 -26.52
N ASN A 69 -28.50 36.94 -27.06
CA ASN A 69 -28.38 36.51 -28.46
C ASN A 69 -28.81 35.05 -28.68
N HIS A 70 -28.99 34.26 -27.62
CA HIS A 70 -29.37 32.84 -27.69
C HIS A 70 -30.56 32.55 -26.75
N PRO A 71 -31.76 33.11 -27.04
CA PRO A 71 -32.90 33.08 -26.12
C PRO A 71 -33.43 31.67 -25.83
N THR A 72 -33.12 30.69 -26.68
CA THR A 72 -33.49 29.28 -26.48
C THR A 72 -32.89 28.67 -25.22
N PHE A 73 -31.80 29.22 -24.69
CA PHE A 73 -31.14 28.73 -23.47
C PHE A 73 -31.57 29.46 -22.19
N LEU A 74 -32.44 30.47 -22.26
CA LEU A 74 -32.84 31.28 -21.09
C LEU A 74 -33.60 30.50 -20.01
N LYS A 75 -34.20 29.36 -20.37
CA LYS A 75 -34.92 28.46 -19.47
C LYS A 75 -34.07 27.29 -18.96
N ASN A 76 -32.83 27.16 -19.42
CA ASN A 76 -31.97 26.07 -19.02
C ASN A 76 -31.38 26.33 -17.64
N ARG A 77 -31.15 25.25 -16.87
CA ARG A 77 -30.36 25.36 -15.64
C ARG A 77 -28.96 25.83 -15.98
N LEU A 78 -28.56 26.94 -15.36
CA LEU A 78 -27.26 27.57 -15.57
C LEU A 78 -26.38 27.36 -14.33
N TYR A 79 -25.15 26.93 -14.59
CA TYR A 79 -24.07 26.84 -13.61
C TYR A 79 -22.85 27.57 -14.15
N VAL A 80 -22.15 28.32 -13.29
CA VAL A 80 -20.82 28.83 -13.61
C VAL A 80 -19.80 27.83 -13.08
N VAL A 81 -18.83 27.43 -13.90
CA VAL A 81 -17.85 26.40 -13.55
C VAL A 81 -16.45 26.96 -13.70
N GLY A 82 -15.56 26.71 -12.73
CA GLY A 82 -14.14 27.02 -12.84
C GLY A 82 -13.24 26.04 -12.10
N ASP A 83 -11.97 25.99 -12.49
CA ASP A 83 -10.96 25.11 -11.89
C ASP A 83 -9.70 25.91 -11.54
N SER A 84 -8.94 25.47 -10.55
CA SER A 84 -7.70 26.10 -10.10
C SER A 84 -7.89 27.59 -9.75
N TYR A 85 -7.27 28.52 -10.47
CA TYR A 85 -7.46 29.96 -10.25
C TYR A 85 -8.90 30.43 -10.56
N GLY A 86 -9.65 29.64 -11.33
CA GLY A 86 -11.10 29.82 -11.51
C GLY A 86 -11.88 29.76 -10.19
N GLY A 87 -11.32 29.15 -9.14
CA GLY A 87 -11.85 29.19 -7.78
C GLY A 87 -12.09 30.59 -7.23
N LYS A 88 -11.31 31.61 -7.66
CA LYS A 88 -11.57 33.02 -7.31
C LYS A 88 -12.63 33.65 -8.21
N ILE A 89 -12.51 33.44 -9.51
CA ILE A 89 -13.32 34.16 -10.50
C ILE A 89 -14.76 33.67 -10.52
N THR A 90 -14.98 32.36 -10.43
CA THR A 90 -16.31 31.73 -10.50
C THR A 90 -17.30 32.23 -9.44
N PRO A 91 -16.99 32.24 -8.12
CA PRO A 91 -17.90 32.78 -7.12
C PRO A 91 -18.13 34.29 -7.29
N MET A 92 -17.12 35.04 -7.73
CA MET A 92 -17.29 36.48 -7.99
C MET A 92 -18.23 36.73 -9.18
N VAL A 93 -18.10 35.97 -10.28
CA VAL A 93 -19.03 36.04 -11.42
C VAL A 93 -20.44 35.62 -11.01
N ALA A 94 -20.56 34.56 -10.21
CA ALA A 94 -21.83 34.13 -9.64
C ALA A 94 -22.51 35.25 -8.83
N LEU A 95 -21.76 35.96 -7.98
CA LEU A 95 -22.31 37.09 -7.21
C LEU A 95 -22.68 38.27 -8.13
N GLU A 96 -21.84 38.60 -9.10
CA GLU A 96 -22.12 39.67 -10.07
C GLU A 96 -23.37 39.35 -10.92
N MET A 97 -23.60 38.08 -11.26
CA MET A 97 -24.84 37.65 -11.89
C MET A 97 -26.04 37.90 -10.99
N VAL A 98 -25.87 37.62 -9.69
CA VAL A 98 -26.92 37.78 -8.69
C VAL A 98 -27.29 39.24 -8.44
N GLU A 99 -26.29 40.12 -8.36
CA GLU A 99 -26.47 41.54 -8.05
C GLU A 99 -26.70 42.40 -9.31
N GLY A 100 -26.05 42.03 -10.43
CA GLY A 100 -26.08 42.76 -11.70
C GLY A 100 -27.38 42.63 -12.50
N GLY A 101 -28.35 41.85 -12.01
CA GLY A 101 -29.69 41.77 -12.57
C GLY A 101 -29.80 40.89 -13.82
N ILE A 102 -28.95 39.88 -13.97
CA ILE A 102 -29.08 38.89 -15.06
C ILE A 102 -30.44 38.17 -15.00
N PHE A 103 -31.00 38.02 -13.79
CA PHE A 103 -32.34 37.47 -13.52
C PHE A 103 -33.50 38.33 -14.03
N LYS A 104 -33.23 39.53 -14.57
CA LYS A 104 -34.23 40.26 -15.36
C LYS A 104 -34.36 39.72 -16.79
N ILE A 105 -33.45 38.82 -17.19
CA ILE A 105 -33.33 38.27 -18.56
C ILE A 105 -33.54 36.75 -18.54
N ILE A 106 -33.06 36.06 -17.50
CA ILE A 106 -33.35 34.64 -17.24
C ILE A 106 -34.39 34.51 -16.13
N ASP A 107 -35.17 33.43 -16.13
CA ASP A 107 -36.05 33.11 -14.99
C ASP A 107 -35.21 32.89 -13.73
N PHE A 108 -35.61 33.47 -12.59
CA PHE A 108 -34.87 33.44 -11.33
C PHE A 108 -34.59 31.99 -10.88
N GLU A 109 -35.49 31.06 -11.20
CA GLU A 109 -35.32 29.63 -10.90
C GLU A 109 -34.34 28.87 -11.82
N SER A 110 -33.84 29.51 -12.87
CA SER A 110 -32.95 28.89 -13.85
C SER A 110 -31.48 28.91 -13.41
N TYR A 111 -31.07 29.81 -12.52
CA TYR A 111 -29.71 29.77 -11.97
C TYR A 111 -29.67 28.97 -10.67
N ARG A 112 -28.82 27.93 -10.61
CA ARG A 112 -28.81 26.97 -9.49
C ARG A 112 -27.58 27.06 -8.60
N GLY A 113 -26.51 27.68 -9.09
CA GLY A 113 -25.27 27.86 -8.33
C GLY A 113 -24.04 27.76 -9.22
N TYR A 114 -22.93 27.40 -8.60
CA TYR A 114 -21.65 27.31 -9.29
C TYR A 114 -20.85 26.10 -8.82
N VAL A 115 -19.93 25.66 -9.66
CA VAL A 115 -19.08 24.49 -9.44
C VAL A 115 -17.63 24.92 -9.49
N VAL A 116 -16.84 24.45 -8.52
CA VAL A 116 -15.40 24.74 -8.47
C VAL A 116 -14.57 23.47 -8.29
N GLY A 117 -13.61 23.25 -9.18
CA GLY A 117 -12.60 22.20 -9.11
C GLY A 117 -11.28 22.72 -8.59
N ASN A 118 -10.59 21.95 -7.73
CA ASN A 118 -9.28 22.29 -7.14
C ASN A 118 -9.06 23.80 -6.87
N PRO A 119 -10.01 24.50 -6.21
CA PRO A 119 -10.05 25.95 -6.32
C PRO A 119 -9.02 26.65 -5.45
N VAL A 120 -8.36 27.67 -6.01
CA VAL A 120 -7.68 28.71 -5.23
C VAL A 120 -8.76 29.64 -4.67
N THR A 121 -8.87 29.75 -3.34
CA THR A 121 -9.85 30.63 -2.69
C THR A 121 -9.20 31.61 -1.71
N ASP A 122 -8.11 31.22 -1.07
CA ASP A 122 -7.34 32.00 -0.11
C ASP A 122 -5.87 31.65 -0.31
N GLU A 123 -5.13 32.49 -1.04
CA GLU A 123 -3.77 32.13 -1.46
C GLU A 123 -2.84 31.82 -0.29
N LYS A 124 -3.04 32.46 0.87
CA LYS A 124 -2.23 32.20 2.07
C LYS A 124 -2.54 30.80 2.61
N LYS A 125 -3.82 30.45 2.79
CA LYS A 125 -4.23 29.12 3.27
C LYS A 125 -3.87 28.03 2.25
N ASP A 126 -4.13 28.26 0.97
CA ASP A 126 -3.90 27.29 -0.10
C ASP A 126 -2.41 26.98 -0.26
N LYS A 127 -1.54 28.00 -0.21
CA LYS A 127 -0.09 27.78 -0.25
C LYS A 127 0.44 27.13 1.02
N SER A 128 -0.12 27.45 2.19
CA SER A 128 0.38 26.96 3.48
C SER A 128 0.29 25.45 3.65
N GLU A 129 -0.62 24.77 2.94
CA GLU A 129 -0.82 23.32 3.07
C GLU A 129 -0.04 22.50 2.04
N ARG A 130 0.55 23.10 1.00
CA ARG A 130 1.26 22.34 -0.05
C ARG A 130 2.42 21.53 0.48
N VAL A 131 3.28 22.16 1.27
CA VAL A 131 4.48 21.54 1.86
C VAL A 131 4.09 20.51 2.93
N PRO A 132 3.17 20.82 3.87
CA PRO A 132 2.59 19.81 4.77
C PRO A 132 1.91 18.64 4.07
N TYR A 133 1.25 18.86 2.94
CA TYR A 133 0.62 17.79 2.17
C TYR A 133 1.66 16.94 1.43
N ALA A 134 2.64 17.54 0.77
CA ALA A 134 3.72 16.82 0.08
C ALA A 134 4.53 15.94 1.06
N HIS A 135 4.84 16.48 2.24
CA HIS A 135 5.48 15.73 3.31
C HIS A 135 4.58 14.62 3.84
N ARG A 136 3.31 14.94 4.10
CA ARG A 136 2.32 13.95 4.51
C ARG A 136 2.06 12.90 3.46
N MET A 137 2.44 13.02 2.19
CA MET A 137 2.31 11.98 1.17
C MET A 137 3.64 11.28 0.88
N ALA A 138 4.66 11.51 1.72
CA ALA A 138 6.03 11.01 1.55
C ALA A 138 6.69 11.39 0.20
N LEU A 139 6.22 12.47 -0.44
CA LEU A 139 6.76 12.97 -1.71
C LEU A 139 8.04 13.78 -1.52
N ILE A 140 8.30 14.25 -0.30
CA ILE A 140 9.49 14.99 0.09
C ILE A 140 10.02 14.46 1.43
N SER A 141 11.34 14.44 1.60
CA SER A 141 11.98 14.00 2.86
C SER A 141 11.76 15.01 3.99
N ASP A 142 11.95 14.59 5.25
CA ASP A 142 11.94 15.49 6.41
C ASP A 142 12.93 16.66 6.24
N GLU A 143 14.11 16.38 5.70
CA GLU A 143 15.14 17.37 5.38
C GLU A 143 14.65 18.39 4.33
N TYR A 144 13.92 17.93 3.32
CA TYR A 144 13.36 18.79 2.28
C TYR A 144 12.12 19.55 2.78
N TYR A 145 11.32 18.98 3.67
CA TYR A 145 10.20 19.65 4.34
C TYR A 145 10.66 20.87 5.14
N GLU A 146 11.78 20.73 5.87
CA GLU A 146 12.40 21.85 6.58
C GLU A 146 13.09 22.85 5.63
N GLY A 147 13.66 22.36 4.52
CA GLY A 147 14.39 23.17 3.54
C GLY A 147 13.53 23.94 2.52
N THR A 148 12.28 23.53 2.27
CA THR A 148 11.47 24.08 1.18
C THR A 148 10.45 25.11 1.62
N LYS A 149 10.98 26.27 2.02
CA LYS A 149 10.28 27.54 1.92
C LYS A 149 10.80 28.34 0.72
N GLN A 150 10.42 27.98 -0.52
CA GLN A 150 10.17 28.94 -1.62
C GLN A 150 9.82 28.26 -2.96
N GLU A 151 9.12 29.05 -3.80
CA GLU A 151 8.16 28.64 -4.83
C GLU A 151 8.75 28.21 -6.19
N TRP A 152 8.00 27.32 -6.85
CA TRP A 152 8.17 26.89 -8.24
C TRP A 152 7.17 27.61 -9.17
N LYS A 153 7.57 28.01 -10.38
CA LYS A 153 6.73 28.75 -11.36
C LYS A 153 6.50 27.94 -12.65
N ARG A 154 5.23 27.70 -12.99
CA ARG A 154 4.78 26.97 -14.20
C ARG A 154 3.96 27.82 -15.20
N CYS A 155 3.47 29.01 -14.81
CA CYS A 155 2.51 29.77 -15.63
C CYS A 155 3.17 30.81 -16.54
N ASN A 156 2.49 31.16 -17.64
CA ASN A 156 2.85 32.26 -18.53
C ASN A 156 2.73 33.60 -17.78
N ASN A 157 3.86 34.19 -17.43
CA ASN A 157 3.92 35.45 -16.66
C ASN A 157 3.96 36.69 -17.55
N SER A 158 3.74 36.56 -18.86
CA SER A 158 3.80 37.66 -19.83
C SER A 158 2.54 38.53 -19.86
N ILE A 159 1.46 38.11 -19.19
CA ILE A 159 0.21 38.87 -19.11
C ILE A 159 0.31 39.89 -17.98
N SER A 160 -0.01 41.16 -18.27
CA SER A 160 -0.11 42.23 -17.27
C SER A 160 -1.40 42.05 -16.46
N TYR A 161 -1.31 41.26 -15.39
CA TYR A 161 -2.44 40.90 -14.53
C TYR A 161 -2.12 41.14 -13.05
N GLU A 162 -2.94 41.97 -12.39
CA GLU A 162 -2.85 42.23 -10.95
C GLU A 162 -3.84 41.34 -10.17
N LYS A 163 -3.37 40.72 -9.09
CA LYS A 163 -4.21 39.91 -8.19
C LYS A 163 -4.71 40.78 -7.03
N ASP A 164 -5.76 41.54 -7.28
CA ASP A 164 -6.32 42.53 -6.36
C ASP A 164 -7.21 41.93 -5.26
N VAL A 165 -7.65 40.67 -5.40
CA VAL A 165 -8.50 40.00 -4.41
C VAL A 165 -7.72 38.93 -3.65
N GLU A 166 -7.47 39.17 -2.36
CA GLU A 166 -6.72 38.25 -1.50
C GLU A 166 -7.49 36.95 -1.18
N SER A 167 -8.78 37.07 -0.85
CA SER A 167 -9.65 35.95 -0.48
C SER A 167 -11.05 36.12 -1.04
N VAL A 168 -11.65 35.04 -1.56
CA VAL A 168 -13.04 35.02 -2.02
C VAL A 168 -14.02 34.46 -0.99
N PHE A 169 -13.55 34.22 0.23
CA PHE A 169 -14.34 33.65 1.32
C PHE A 169 -15.68 34.39 1.55
N LYS A 170 -15.65 35.74 1.53
CA LYS A 170 -16.85 36.58 1.64
C LYS A 170 -17.89 36.31 0.54
N TYR A 171 -17.46 35.98 -0.68
CA TYR A 171 -18.37 35.73 -1.80
C TYR A 171 -19.11 34.40 -1.64
N HIS A 172 -18.42 33.36 -1.14
CA HIS A 172 -19.06 32.09 -0.80
C HIS A 172 -20.13 32.26 0.28
N GLN A 173 -19.85 33.08 1.31
CA GLN A 173 -20.83 33.39 2.36
C GLN A 173 -22.07 34.11 1.78
N LEU A 174 -21.86 35.18 1.02
CA LEU A 174 -22.95 35.95 0.42
C LEU A 174 -23.82 35.13 -0.55
N LEU A 175 -23.22 34.22 -1.31
CA LEU A 175 -23.97 33.33 -2.21
C LEU A 175 -24.78 32.29 -1.43
N SER A 176 -24.22 31.75 -0.35
CA SER A 176 -24.90 30.80 0.53
C SER A 176 -26.08 31.46 1.26
N GLU A 177 -25.91 32.68 1.76
CA GLU A 177 -26.99 33.49 2.39
C GLU A 177 -28.17 33.73 1.44
N LYS A 178 -27.91 33.76 0.13
CA LYS A 178 -28.95 33.91 -0.90
C LYS A 178 -29.56 32.58 -1.37
N GLY A 179 -29.19 31.46 -0.74
CA GLY A 179 -29.76 30.13 -1.01
C GLY A 179 -29.14 29.40 -2.20
N TYR A 180 -27.97 29.83 -2.71
CA TYR A 180 -27.30 29.16 -3.82
C TYR A 180 -26.40 28.03 -3.34
N GLN A 181 -26.41 26.92 -4.07
CA GLN A 181 -25.61 25.74 -3.77
C GLN A 181 -24.22 25.82 -4.44
N VAL A 182 -23.23 25.21 -3.78
CA VAL A 182 -21.86 25.10 -4.28
C VAL A 182 -21.47 23.63 -4.28
N LEU A 183 -21.04 23.13 -5.43
CA LEU A 183 -20.35 21.85 -5.51
C LEU A 183 -18.85 22.11 -5.60
N ALA A 184 -18.11 21.68 -4.58
CA ALA A 184 -16.65 21.75 -4.53
C ALA A 184 -16.05 20.35 -4.61
N TYR A 185 -15.05 20.16 -5.48
CA TYR A 185 -14.32 18.90 -5.59
C TYR A 185 -12.81 19.16 -5.64
N SER A 186 -12.01 18.22 -5.12
CA SER A 186 -10.56 18.31 -5.17
C SER A 186 -9.92 16.94 -5.33
N GLY A 187 -8.90 16.87 -6.18
CA GLY A 187 -8.09 15.67 -6.37
C GLY A 187 -7.22 15.39 -5.15
N ASP A 188 -7.19 14.13 -4.76
CA ASP A 188 -6.39 13.55 -3.70
C ASP A 188 -4.87 13.56 -3.98
N HIS A 189 -4.45 13.88 -5.21
CA HIS A 189 -3.05 14.02 -5.65
C HIS A 189 -2.64 15.43 -6.16
N ASP A 190 -3.50 16.45 -6.03
CA ASP A 190 -3.18 17.80 -6.50
C ASP A 190 -2.23 18.53 -5.55
N LEU A 191 -0.93 18.55 -5.88
CA LEU A 191 0.09 19.29 -5.12
C LEU A 191 -0.02 20.83 -5.25
N ARG A 192 -0.72 21.32 -6.28
CA ARG A 192 -0.94 22.75 -6.49
C ARG A 192 -2.07 23.25 -5.59
N ILE A 193 -3.15 22.50 -5.43
CA ILE A 193 -4.24 22.80 -4.50
C ILE A 193 -4.67 21.50 -3.81
N PRO A 194 -4.03 21.14 -2.69
CA PRO A 194 -4.34 19.88 -2.03
C PRO A 194 -5.74 19.92 -1.43
N TYR A 195 -6.43 18.78 -1.42
CA TYR A 195 -7.79 18.68 -0.88
C TYR A 195 -7.89 19.18 0.58
N MET A 196 -6.81 19.06 1.35
CA MET A 196 -6.71 19.60 2.72
C MET A 196 -6.87 21.13 2.76
N SER A 197 -6.34 21.86 1.78
CA SER A 197 -6.61 23.30 1.64
C SER A 197 -8.08 23.55 1.38
N THR A 198 -8.68 22.76 0.49
CA THR A 198 -10.09 22.83 0.13
C THR A 198 -10.99 22.64 1.35
N LEU A 199 -10.75 21.58 2.13
CA LEU A 199 -11.48 21.31 3.37
C LEU A 199 -11.32 22.45 4.39
N LYS A 200 -10.12 23.00 4.54
CA LYS A 200 -9.83 24.04 5.54
C LYS A 200 -10.65 25.31 5.31
N TRP A 201 -10.80 25.77 4.07
CA TRP A 201 -11.64 26.94 3.80
C TRP A 201 -13.14 26.62 3.85
N ILE A 202 -13.55 25.41 3.45
CA ILE A 202 -14.95 24.95 3.58
C ILE A 202 -15.37 24.95 5.06
N HIS A 203 -14.57 24.35 5.94
CA HIS A 203 -14.84 24.34 7.37
C HIS A 203 -14.90 25.75 7.96
N ALA A 204 -14.04 26.65 7.49
CA ALA A 204 -14.04 28.03 7.96
C ALA A 204 -15.37 28.75 7.64
N LEU A 205 -16.09 28.38 6.56
CA LEU A 205 -17.37 29.01 6.19
C LEU A 205 -18.50 28.76 7.20
N ASN A 206 -18.37 27.73 8.05
CA ASN A 206 -19.35 27.39 9.08
C ASN A 206 -20.77 27.24 8.53
N LEU A 207 -20.90 26.64 7.35
CA LEU A 207 -22.18 26.37 6.67
C LEU A 207 -22.73 25.00 7.06
N THR A 208 -24.04 24.80 6.88
CA THR A 208 -24.69 23.50 7.01
C THR A 208 -24.29 22.63 5.81
N VAL A 209 -23.67 21.48 6.07
CA VAL A 209 -23.22 20.52 5.04
C VAL A 209 -24.38 19.59 4.69
N ASP A 210 -24.78 19.57 3.41
CA ASP A 210 -25.89 18.76 2.89
C ASP A 210 -25.43 17.35 2.44
N ASP A 211 -24.24 17.25 1.83
CA ASP A 211 -23.54 15.99 1.53
C ASP A 211 -22.08 16.14 1.98
N GLU A 212 -21.62 15.25 2.85
CA GLU A 212 -20.27 15.29 3.44
C GLU A 212 -19.20 14.98 2.40
N TRP A 213 -17.97 15.45 2.65
CA TRP A 213 -16.84 15.16 1.77
C TRP A 213 -16.58 13.65 1.71
N ARG A 214 -16.86 13.04 0.55
CA ARG A 214 -16.69 11.62 0.30
C ARG A 214 -15.94 11.38 -1.00
N ALA A 215 -15.29 10.22 -1.08
CA ALA A 215 -14.65 9.81 -2.31
C ALA A 215 -15.71 9.56 -3.40
N TRP A 216 -15.44 10.00 -4.62
CA TRP A 216 -16.30 9.74 -5.77
C TRP A 216 -15.81 8.47 -6.46
N THR A 217 -16.67 7.47 -6.58
CA THR A 217 -16.41 6.27 -7.36
C THR A 217 -16.49 6.57 -8.86
N VAL A 218 -15.50 6.13 -9.62
CA VAL A 218 -15.56 6.10 -11.10
C VAL A 218 -15.78 4.65 -11.49
N ASP A 219 -16.89 4.37 -12.16
CA ASP A 219 -17.27 3.02 -12.59
C ASP A 219 -17.23 1.96 -11.46
N GLY A 220 -17.69 2.35 -10.26
CA GLY A 220 -17.74 1.48 -9.08
C GLY A 220 -16.38 1.24 -8.40
N GLN A 221 -15.34 2.01 -8.75
CA GLN A 221 -13.99 1.85 -8.23
C GLN A 221 -13.50 3.13 -7.55
N VAL A 222 -12.72 2.97 -6.48
CA VAL A 222 -12.08 4.09 -5.77
C VAL A 222 -10.81 3.60 -5.08
N ALA A 223 -9.75 4.40 -5.15
CA ALA A 223 -8.54 4.19 -4.38
C ALA A 223 -8.27 5.41 -3.49
N GLY A 224 -7.50 5.23 -2.43
CA GLY A 224 -7.14 6.34 -1.55
C GLY A 224 -6.51 5.88 -0.25
N TYR A 225 -6.54 6.76 0.75
CA TYR A 225 -5.89 6.55 2.04
C TYR A 225 -6.86 6.69 3.20
N ILE A 226 -6.65 5.90 4.25
CA ILE A 226 -7.27 6.12 5.55
C ILE A 226 -6.18 6.17 6.63
N GLY A 227 -6.17 7.27 7.37
CA GLY A 227 -5.31 7.48 8.52
C GLY A 227 -5.72 6.61 9.71
N VAL A 228 -4.75 5.94 10.33
CA VAL A 228 -4.87 5.10 11.53
C VAL A 228 -3.71 5.37 12.49
N GLY A 229 -3.84 4.92 13.73
CA GLY A 229 -2.95 5.31 14.83
C GLY A 229 -3.63 6.31 15.76
N GLU A 230 -2.94 6.74 16.82
CA GLU A 230 -3.53 7.67 17.80
C GLU A 230 -3.71 9.08 17.23
N LYS A 231 -2.88 9.46 16.27
CA LYS A 231 -2.85 10.78 15.63
C LYS A 231 -2.98 10.70 14.12
N ASP A 232 -3.49 9.58 13.61
CA ASP A 232 -3.55 9.27 12.18
C ASP A 232 -2.16 9.35 11.51
N GLU A 233 -1.13 8.95 12.24
CA GLU A 233 0.26 8.99 11.78
C GLU A 233 0.61 7.88 10.77
N VAL A 234 -0.25 6.87 10.62
CA VAL A 234 -0.10 5.80 9.62
C VAL A 234 -1.21 5.94 8.58
N GLN A 235 -0.84 6.00 7.30
CA GLN A 235 -1.77 6.16 6.18
C GLN A 235 -1.81 4.85 5.40
N LEU A 236 -2.91 4.11 5.53
CA LEU A 236 -3.10 2.84 4.81
C LEU A 236 -3.79 3.11 3.48
N PHE A 237 -3.11 2.74 2.40
CA PHE A 237 -3.65 2.75 1.04
C PHE A 237 -4.63 1.60 0.83
N TYR A 238 -5.69 1.88 0.07
CA TYR A 238 -6.62 0.86 -0.37
C TYR A 238 -7.09 1.09 -1.81
N TYR A 239 -7.53 0.01 -2.44
CA TYR A 239 -8.25 0.00 -3.70
C TYR A 239 -9.56 -0.76 -3.49
N PHE A 240 -10.69 -0.07 -3.64
CA PHE A 240 -12.03 -0.63 -3.51
C PHE A 240 -12.68 -0.83 -4.87
N ILE A 241 -13.36 -1.96 -5.04
CA ILE A 241 -14.15 -2.29 -6.22
C ILE A 241 -15.52 -2.80 -5.77
N GLU A 242 -16.57 -2.15 -6.27
CA GLU A 242 -17.96 -2.58 -6.11
C GLU A 242 -18.22 -3.93 -6.79
N SER A 243 -19.22 -4.65 -6.29
CA SER A 243 -19.64 -5.88 -6.94
C SER A 243 -20.18 -5.63 -8.34
N GLU A 244 -19.80 -6.45 -9.32
CA GLU A 244 -20.36 -6.40 -10.68
C GLU A 244 -21.84 -6.80 -10.73
N ARG A 245 -22.41 -7.37 -9.64
CA ARG A 245 -23.79 -7.86 -9.58
C ARG A 245 -24.73 -6.89 -8.85
N ASP A 246 -24.67 -6.82 -7.51
CA ASP A 246 -25.48 -5.87 -6.73
C ASP A 246 -24.68 -5.35 -5.52
N PRO A 247 -23.94 -4.24 -5.67
CA PRO A 247 -23.08 -3.69 -4.63
C PRO A 247 -23.79 -3.44 -3.28
N GLN A 248 -25.09 -3.14 -3.29
CA GLN A 248 -25.83 -2.83 -2.08
C GLN A 248 -26.27 -4.08 -1.30
N LYS A 249 -26.32 -5.24 -1.95
CA LYS A 249 -26.73 -6.52 -1.33
C LYS A 249 -25.56 -7.48 -1.14
N ASP A 250 -24.58 -7.44 -2.04
CA ASP A 250 -23.50 -8.39 -2.09
C ASP A 250 -22.49 -8.16 -0.95
N PRO A 251 -21.80 -9.21 -0.46
CA PRO A 251 -20.91 -9.08 0.68
C PRO A 251 -19.83 -8.01 0.51
N LEU A 252 -19.39 -7.42 1.63
CA LEU A 252 -18.19 -6.60 1.69
C LEU A 252 -17.03 -7.47 2.17
N VAL A 253 -15.92 -7.45 1.44
CA VAL A 253 -14.71 -8.22 1.72
C VAL A 253 -13.55 -7.28 1.96
N LEU A 254 -12.87 -7.43 3.09
CA LEU A 254 -11.53 -6.87 3.28
C LEU A 254 -10.49 -7.93 2.93
N TRP A 255 -9.66 -7.70 1.92
CA TRP A 255 -8.61 -8.61 1.46
C TRP A 255 -7.24 -8.22 2.04
N LEU A 256 -6.60 -9.15 2.75
CA LEU A 256 -5.30 -8.99 3.41
C LEU A 256 -4.25 -9.91 2.77
N THR A 257 -3.41 -9.34 1.91
CA THR A 257 -2.29 -10.08 1.31
C THR A 257 -1.22 -10.43 2.36
N GLY A 258 -0.56 -11.59 2.19
CA GLY A 258 0.51 -12.05 3.07
C GLY A 258 1.89 -11.36 2.96
N GLY A 259 2.95 -12.18 3.02
CA GLY A 259 4.35 -11.74 3.12
C GLY A 259 5.01 -12.17 4.44
N PRO A 260 5.03 -11.34 5.50
CA PRO A 260 4.35 -10.04 5.65
C PRO A 260 4.95 -8.92 4.79
N GLY A 261 4.13 -7.95 4.40
CA GLY A 261 4.57 -6.74 3.67
C GLY A 261 4.29 -6.76 2.16
N CYS A 262 3.48 -7.71 1.67
CA CYS A 262 3.07 -7.75 0.27
C CYS A 262 1.82 -6.89 0.05
N SER A 263 1.76 -6.18 -1.08
CA SER A 263 0.69 -5.25 -1.41
C SER A 263 -0.66 -5.95 -1.63
N GLY A 264 -1.75 -5.30 -1.20
CA GLY A 264 -3.13 -5.67 -1.53
C GLY A 264 -3.39 -5.69 -3.04
N LEU A 265 -2.63 -4.90 -3.82
CA LEU A 265 -2.70 -4.89 -5.27
C LEU A 265 -2.23 -6.22 -5.89
N SER A 266 -1.49 -7.06 -5.16
CA SER A 266 -1.19 -8.43 -5.60
C SER A 266 -2.48 -9.23 -5.76
N GLY A 267 -3.37 -9.16 -4.75
CA GLY A 267 -4.68 -9.80 -4.79
C GLY A 267 -5.55 -9.27 -5.92
N LEU A 268 -5.43 -7.97 -6.22
CA LEU A 268 -6.14 -7.32 -7.31
C LEU A 268 -5.70 -7.83 -8.69
N PHE A 269 -4.40 -7.85 -8.97
CA PHE A 269 -3.89 -8.09 -10.33
C PHE A 269 -3.51 -9.54 -10.65
N TYR A 270 -3.14 -10.32 -9.63
CA TYR A 270 -2.61 -11.68 -9.82
C TYR A 270 -3.53 -12.78 -9.31
N GLU A 271 -4.57 -12.44 -8.56
CA GLU A 271 -5.37 -13.43 -7.84
C GLU A 271 -6.87 -13.29 -8.16
N ILE A 272 -7.60 -12.48 -7.38
CA ILE A 272 -9.05 -12.50 -7.33
C ILE A 272 -9.74 -11.26 -7.91
N GLY A 273 -8.97 -10.25 -8.31
CA GLY A 273 -9.53 -9.01 -8.86
C GLY A 273 -9.95 -9.11 -10.34
N PRO A 274 -10.65 -8.09 -10.85
CA PRO A 274 -11.26 -8.09 -12.19
C PRO A 274 -10.28 -7.82 -13.33
N MET A 275 -9.04 -7.45 -13.03
CA MET A 275 -8.03 -7.06 -14.01
C MET A 275 -6.76 -7.88 -13.80
N ALA A 276 -6.15 -8.33 -14.89
CA ALA A 276 -4.85 -8.98 -14.89
C ALA A 276 -3.94 -8.33 -15.94
N PHE A 277 -2.63 -8.33 -15.73
CA PHE A 277 -1.69 -7.80 -16.72
C PHE A 277 -1.70 -8.64 -18.00
N ASP A 278 -1.73 -7.97 -19.16
CA ASP A 278 -1.52 -8.63 -20.46
C ASP A 278 -0.04 -8.89 -20.69
N PHE A 279 0.43 -10.05 -20.25
CA PHE A 279 1.81 -10.47 -20.47
C PHE A 279 2.10 -10.85 -21.92
N ALA A 280 1.08 -11.21 -22.71
CA ALA A 280 1.27 -11.66 -24.08
C ALA A 280 1.64 -10.48 -25.00
N THR A 281 1.13 -9.29 -24.71
CA THR A 281 1.40 -8.07 -25.49
C THR A 281 2.39 -7.13 -24.82
N PHE A 282 3.03 -7.53 -23.72
CA PHE A 282 3.95 -6.66 -23.00
C PHE A 282 5.26 -6.46 -23.77
N ASP A 283 5.48 -5.23 -24.24
CA ASP A 283 6.64 -4.81 -25.02
C ASP A 283 7.69 -4.03 -24.20
N GLY A 284 7.49 -3.94 -22.88
CA GLY A 284 8.30 -3.12 -21.97
C GLY A 284 7.76 -1.71 -21.72
N SER A 285 6.69 -1.29 -22.39
CA SER A 285 5.98 -0.03 -22.12
C SER A 285 4.94 -0.17 -20.98
N LEU A 286 4.03 0.80 -20.79
CA LEU A 286 3.00 0.69 -19.76
C LEU A 286 2.12 -0.55 -20.05
N PRO A 287 2.04 -1.52 -19.13
CA PRO A 287 1.32 -2.76 -19.40
C PRO A 287 -0.19 -2.49 -19.53
N SER A 288 -0.81 -3.18 -20.49
CA SER A 288 -2.26 -3.21 -20.63
C SER A 288 -2.89 -4.24 -19.70
N PHE A 289 -4.20 -4.11 -19.48
CA PHE A 289 -4.97 -5.06 -18.67
C PHE A 289 -5.89 -5.91 -19.54
N THR A 290 -6.04 -7.17 -19.15
CA THR A 290 -7.11 -8.06 -19.59
C THR A 290 -8.12 -8.26 -18.46
N ILE A 291 -9.37 -8.58 -18.81
CA ILE A 291 -10.43 -8.86 -17.83
C ILE A 291 -10.23 -10.28 -17.28
N ASN A 292 -10.30 -10.41 -15.95
CA ASN A 292 -10.35 -11.72 -15.28
C ASN A 292 -11.80 -12.23 -15.23
N PRO A 293 -12.19 -13.26 -16.01
CA PRO A 293 -13.55 -13.79 -16.01
C PRO A 293 -13.91 -14.56 -14.73
N TYR A 294 -12.96 -14.78 -13.82
CA TYR A 294 -13.16 -15.50 -12.55
C TYR A 294 -13.03 -14.60 -11.31
N SER A 295 -13.06 -13.27 -11.52
CA SER A 295 -12.97 -12.30 -10.44
C SER A 295 -14.03 -12.52 -9.36
N TRP A 296 -13.63 -12.32 -8.11
CA TRP A 296 -14.54 -12.37 -6.96
C TRP A 296 -15.46 -11.15 -6.91
N THR A 297 -15.11 -10.06 -7.60
CA THR A 297 -15.99 -8.88 -7.74
C THR A 297 -17.33 -9.21 -8.40
N LYS A 298 -17.43 -10.34 -9.10
CA LYS A 298 -18.68 -10.87 -9.65
C LYS A 298 -19.79 -11.09 -8.62
N ILE A 299 -19.43 -11.28 -7.34
CA ILE A 299 -20.38 -11.55 -6.27
C ILE A 299 -20.08 -10.82 -4.96
N ALA A 300 -19.07 -9.94 -4.91
CA ALA A 300 -18.67 -9.24 -3.70
C ALA A 300 -18.09 -7.85 -3.99
N ASN A 301 -18.26 -6.93 -3.04
CA ASN A 301 -17.51 -5.69 -2.96
C ASN A 301 -16.18 -5.95 -2.25
N ILE A 302 -15.05 -5.51 -2.79
CA ILE A 302 -13.74 -5.92 -2.28
C ILE A 302 -12.86 -4.68 -2.02
N ILE A 303 -12.32 -4.60 -0.81
CA ILE A 303 -11.29 -3.64 -0.41
C ILE A 303 -9.95 -4.38 -0.40
N PHE A 304 -9.07 -4.07 -1.35
CA PHE A 304 -7.67 -4.49 -1.35
C PHE A 304 -6.86 -3.46 -0.57
N ILE A 305 -6.29 -3.84 0.57
CA ILE A 305 -5.55 -2.91 1.44
C ILE A 305 -4.06 -3.23 1.44
N ASP A 306 -3.24 -2.20 1.43
CA ASP A 306 -1.81 -2.31 1.67
C ASP A 306 -1.52 -2.24 3.17
N SER A 307 -1.21 -3.39 3.78
CA SER A 307 -1.00 -3.51 5.22
C SER A 307 0.06 -4.57 5.53
N PRO A 308 0.95 -4.37 6.52
CA PRO A 308 1.05 -3.22 7.43
C PRO A 308 1.67 -1.96 6.79
N VAL A 309 1.78 -0.88 7.54
CA VAL A 309 2.52 0.34 7.17
C VAL A 309 3.88 0.05 6.50
N GLY A 310 4.20 0.76 5.41
CA GLY A 310 5.39 0.52 4.58
C GLY A 310 5.17 -0.48 3.44
N THR A 311 4.03 -1.17 3.42
CA THR A 311 3.63 -2.07 2.32
C THR A 311 3.07 -1.27 1.16
N GLY A 312 3.51 -1.57 -0.07
CA GLY A 312 2.99 -0.95 -1.28
C GLY A 312 3.01 0.58 -1.21
N PHE A 313 1.83 1.20 -1.29
CA PHE A 313 1.66 2.64 -1.19
C PHE A 313 1.36 3.16 0.22
N SER A 314 1.23 2.29 1.23
CA SER A 314 1.00 2.69 2.62
C SER A 314 2.26 3.22 3.30
N TYR A 315 2.14 4.30 4.05
CA TYR A 315 3.30 4.99 4.66
C TYR A 315 2.96 5.58 6.05
N ALA A 316 3.95 6.09 6.75
CA ALA A 316 3.76 6.86 7.98
C ALA A 316 4.37 8.26 7.89
N THR A 317 3.77 9.21 8.62
CA THR A 317 4.23 10.61 8.71
C THR A 317 5.31 10.81 9.78
N THR A 318 5.64 9.75 10.53
CA THR A 318 6.70 9.74 11.55
C THR A 318 7.50 8.45 11.47
N SER A 319 8.77 8.49 11.86
CA SER A 319 9.64 7.30 11.87
C SER A 319 9.13 6.21 12.82
N GLN A 320 8.56 6.59 13.98
CA GLN A 320 7.94 5.65 14.91
C GLN A 320 6.68 4.98 14.32
N GLY A 321 5.97 5.67 13.43
CA GLY A 321 4.79 5.16 12.74
C GLY A 321 5.07 3.90 11.92
N TYR A 322 6.28 3.78 11.33
CA TYR A 322 6.70 2.60 10.56
C TYR A 322 6.98 1.35 11.41
N THR A 323 7.03 1.46 12.74
CA THR A 323 7.24 0.30 13.61
C THR A 323 5.92 -0.48 13.74
N SER A 324 5.89 -1.72 13.28
CA SER A 324 4.70 -2.58 13.30
C SER A 324 4.97 -3.99 13.80
N ASN A 325 3.91 -4.70 14.17
CA ASN A 325 3.87 -6.11 14.55
C ASN A 325 2.45 -6.66 14.31
N ASP A 326 2.25 -7.97 14.46
CA ASP A 326 0.97 -8.64 14.18
C ASP A 326 -0.22 -7.97 14.90
N THR A 327 -0.10 -7.73 16.21
CA THR A 327 -1.18 -7.11 17.03
C THR A 327 -1.46 -5.68 16.63
N LYS A 328 -0.41 -4.89 16.36
CA LYS A 328 -0.54 -3.49 15.94
C LYS A 328 -1.19 -3.41 14.55
N SER A 329 -0.76 -4.27 13.62
CA SER A 329 -1.34 -4.37 12.28
C SER A 329 -2.81 -4.77 12.36
N ALA A 330 -3.19 -5.78 13.14
CA ALA A 330 -4.59 -6.18 13.31
C ALA A 330 -5.48 -5.03 13.81
N LYS A 331 -5.02 -4.28 14.83
CA LYS A 331 -5.74 -3.11 15.35
C LYS A 331 -5.84 -1.98 14.33
N GLN A 332 -4.79 -1.74 13.55
CA GLN A 332 -4.78 -0.73 12.50
C GLN A 332 -5.73 -1.12 11.35
N ASN A 333 -5.78 -2.39 10.94
CA ASN A 333 -6.73 -2.88 9.94
C ASN A 333 -8.19 -2.76 10.43
N TYR A 334 -8.46 -3.06 11.70
CA TYR A 334 -9.78 -2.81 12.30
C TYR A 334 -10.14 -1.31 12.30
N ALA A 335 -9.21 -0.45 12.74
CA ALA A 335 -9.43 1.00 12.75
C ALA A 335 -9.65 1.56 11.34
N PHE A 336 -8.90 1.06 10.35
CA PHE A 336 -9.09 1.36 8.93
C PHE A 336 -10.52 1.02 8.51
N LEU A 337 -10.96 -0.22 8.71
CA LEU A 337 -12.28 -0.67 8.23
C LEU A 337 -13.42 0.09 8.92
N ARG A 338 -13.26 0.39 10.22
CA ARG A 338 -14.20 1.21 10.98
C ARG A 338 -14.36 2.61 10.39
N LYS A 339 -13.24 3.29 10.11
CA LYS A 339 -13.25 4.62 9.48
C LYS A 339 -13.75 4.55 8.05
N TRP A 340 -13.39 3.51 7.30
CA TRP A 340 -13.87 3.30 5.94
C TRP A 340 -15.39 3.19 5.90
N LEU A 341 -16.00 2.39 6.78
CA LEU A 341 -17.45 2.22 6.87
C LEU A 341 -18.18 3.47 7.38
N LEU A 342 -17.54 4.30 8.21
CA LEU A 342 -18.08 5.61 8.58
C LEU A 342 -18.16 6.54 7.36
N ASN A 343 -17.17 6.48 6.47
CA ASN A 343 -17.12 7.27 5.24
C ASN A 343 -17.95 6.67 4.10
N HIS A 344 -18.32 5.39 4.19
CA HIS A 344 -19.12 4.66 3.19
C HIS A 344 -20.32 3.96 3.84
N PRO A 345 -21.27 4.72 4.43
CA PRO A 345 -22.35 4.17 5.25
C PRO A 345 -23.32 3.25 4.49
N THR A 346 -23.35 3.33 3.15
CA THR A 346 -24.14 2.43 2.30
C THR A 346 -23.74 0.97 2.47
N PHE A 347 -22.48 0.69 2.80
CA PHE A 347 -21.98 -0.68 2.97
C PHE A 347 -22.14 -1.25 4.38
N LEU A 348 -22.70 -0.48 5.33
CA LEU A 348 -22.89 -0.93 6.71
C LEU A 348 -23.81 -2.13 6.85
N LYS A 349 -24.75 -2.30 5.91
CA LYS A 349 -25.72 -3.41 5.93
C LYS A 349 -25.19 -4.66 5.25
N ASN A 350 -24.13 -4.56 4.47
CA ASN A 350 -23.57 -5.68 3.72
C ASN A 350 -22.99 -6.71 4.69
N SER A 351 -23.12 -7.98 4.33
CA SER A 351 -22.45 -9.07 5.06
C SER A 351 -20.94 -8.87 4.96
N LEU A 352 -20.26 -8.70 6.10
CA LEU A 352 -18.83 -8.44 6.13
C LEU A 352 -18.03 -9.73 6.32
N TYR A 353 -17.02 -9.93 5.47
CA TYR A 353 -16.02 -10.99 5.60
C TYR A 353 -14.60 -10.41 5.61
N ILE A 354 -13.75 -10.96 6.48
CA ILE A 354 -12.30 -10.67 6.46
C ILE A 354 -11.60 -11.83 5.79
N VAL A 355 -10.79 -11.54 4.78
CA VAL A 355 -10.16 -12.57 3.95
C VAL A 355 -8.67 -12.28 3.87
N GLY A 356 -7.84 -13.31 3.93
CA GLY A 356 -6.41 -13.16 3.69
C GLY A 356 -5.72 -14.45 3.31
N ASP A 357 -4.55 -14.31 2.71
CA ASP A 357 -3.75 -15.43 2.23
C ASP A 357 -2.37 -15.47 2.90
N SER A 358 -1.69 -16.62 2.87
CA SER A 358 -0.32 -16.76 3.39
C SER A 358 -0.16 -16.17 4.81
N TYR A 359 0.76 -15.22 5.03
CA TYR A 359 0.90 -14.54 6.32
C TYR A 359 -0.34 -13.70 6.73
N GLY A 360 -1.10 -13.19 5.75
CA GLY A 360 -2.40 -12.54 5.95
C GLY A 360 -3.43 -13.50 6.57
N GLY A 361 -3.24 -14.81 6.39
CA GLY A 361 -3.97 -15.86 7.10
C GLY A 361 -3.82 -15.84 8.63
N LYS A 362 -2.71 -15.29 9.14
CA LYS A 362 -2.48 -15.07 10.58
C LYS A 362 -3.19 -13.81 11.08
N ILE A 363 -3.15 -12.74 10.29
CA ILE A 363 -3.72 -11.43 10.63
C ILE A 363 -5.25 -11.42 10.52
N THR A 364 -5.80 -12.12 9.54
CA THR A 364 -7.25 -12.24 9.28
C THR A 364 -8.09 -12.61 10.51
N PRO A 365 -7.81 -13.72 11.22
CA PRO A 365 -8.56 -14.06 12.44
C PRO A 365 -8.35 -13.04 13.56
N MET A 366 -7.19 -12.38 13.63
CA MET A 366 -6.95 -11.31 14.62
C MET A 366 -7.83 -10.08 14.35
N VAL A 367 -7.95 -9.67 13.09
CA VAL A 367 -8.83 -8.56 12.69
C VAL A 367 -10.30 -8.91 12.95
N ALA A 368 -10.74 -10.12 12.61
CA ALA A 368 -12.09 -10.59 12.90
C ALA A 368 -12.40 -10.55 14.41
N LEU A 369 -11.41 -10.89 15.26
CA LEU A 369 -11.55 -10.82 16.72
C LEU A 369 -11.63 -9.38 17.24
N GLU A 370 -10.81 -8.47 16.70
CA GLU A 370 -10.88 -7.03 17.01
C GLU A 370 -12.25 -6.44 16.63
N ILE A 371 -12.84 -6.86 15.50
CA ILE A 371 -14.20 -6.44 15.13
C ILE A 371 -15.25 -7.00 16.10
N ALA A 372 -15.21 -8.31 16.37
CA ALA A 372 -16.21 -8.97 17.19
C ALA A 372 -16.18 -8.48 18.65
N LYS A 373 -15.01 -8.52 19.29
CA LYS A 373 -14.83 -8.17 20.70
C LYS A 373 -14.51 -6.71 20.91
N GLY A 374 -13.47 -6.23 20.23
CA GLY A 374 -12.98 -4.85 20.36
C GLY A 374 -13.94 -3.80 19.83
N GLY A 375 -14.80 -4.15 18.87
CA GLY A 375 -15.83 -3.29 18.30
C GLY A 375 -17.24 -3.60 18.78
N ASN A 376 -17.82 -4.67 18.25
CA ASN A 376 -19.25 -4.99 18.37
C ASN A 376 -19.68 -5.26 19.82
N GLU A 377 -18.98 -6.13 20.56
CA GLU A 377 -19.28 -6.42 21.96
C GLU A 377 -18.96 -5.23 22.88
N ALA A 378 -17.91 -4.46 22.56
CA ALA A 378 -17.55 -3.24 23.28
C ALA A 378 -18.50 -2.06 23.02
N GLY A 379 -19.47 -2.20 22.10
CA GLY A 379 -20.45 -1.17 21.79
C GLY A 379 -19.92 0.01 20.95
N LEU A 380 -18.76 -0.15 20.29
CA LEU A 380 -18.21 0.88 19.42
C LEU A 380 -19.01 0.95 18.10
N GLN A 381 -19.27 2.17 17.64
CA GLN A 381 -19.95 2.43 16.37
C GLN A 381 -18.96 2.63 15.21
N PRO A 382 -19.30 2.25 13.97
CA PRO A 382 -20.51 1.54 13.60
C PRO A 382 -20.41 0.05 13.94
N ARG A 383 -21.53 -0.56 14.34
CA ARG A 383 -21.60 -2.02 14.46
C ARG A 383 -21.41 -2.66 13.08
N MET A 384 -20.45 -3.57 12.96
CA MET A 384 -20.14 -4.25 11.69
C MET A 384 -20.87 -5.58 11.60
N SER A 385 -21.48 -5.88 10.43
CA SER A 385 -22.19 -7.13 10.16
C SER A 385 -21.24 -8.29 9.82
N LEU A 386 -20.28 -8.56 10.71
CA LEU A 386 -19.28 -9.62 10.53
C LEU A 386 -19.96 -11.01 10.49
N GLN A 387 -19.86 -11.69 9.35
CA GLN A 387 -20.40 -13.04 9.16
C GLN A 387 -19.34 -14.13 9.33
N GLY A 388 -18.07 -13.80 9.05
CA GLY A 388 -16.98 -14.74 9.17
C GLY A 388 -15.68 -14.23 8.59
N TYR A 389 -14.72 -15.14 8.47
CA TYR A 389 -13.44 -14.88 7.83
C TYR A 389 -12.99 -16.09 7.00
N VAL A 390 -12.14 -15.85 5.99
CA VAL A 390 -11.62 -16.88 5.07
C VAL A 390 -10.10 -16.78 5.01
N VAL A 391 -9.41 -17.91 5.04
CA VAL A 391 -7.95 -17.98 5.02
C VAL A 391 -7.46 -18.90 3.91
N GLY A 392 -6.69 -18.36 2.96
CA GLY A 392 -6.13 -19.09 1.82
C GLY A 392 -4.65 -19.45 2.05
N ASN A 393 -4.31 -20.74 1.99
CA ASN A 393 -2.94 -21.23 2.22
C ASN A 393 -2.23 -20.56 3.43
N PRO A 394 -2.87 -20.48 4.61
CA PRO A 394 -2.44 -19.57 5.66
C PRO A 394 -1.19 -20.06 6.41
N VAL A 395 -0.39 -19.11 6.86
CA VAL A 395 0.51 -19.32 8.01
C VAL A 395 -0.32 -19.22 9.28
N THR A 396 -0.20 -20.21 10.17
CA THR A 396 -0.93 -20.23 11.44
C THR A 396 0.01 -20.43 12.63
N ASP A 397 0.86 -21.44 12.55
CA ASP A 397 1.93 -21.74 13.49
C ASP A 397 3.17 -22.06 12.66
N GLU A 398 4.06 -21.07 12.52
CA GLU A 398 5.23 -21.19 11.65
C GLU A 398 6.09 -22.41 11.96
N ASN A 399 6.13 -22.90 13.21
CA ASN A 399 6.93 -24.07 13.54
C ASN A 399 6.28 -25.33 13.00
N LYS A 400 4.97 -25.50 13.23
CA LYS A 400 4.21 -26.63 12.68
C LYS A 400 4.21 -26.58 11.16
N ASP A 401 3.96 -25.40 10.59
CA ASP A 401 3.92 -25.17 9.14
C ASP A 401 5.28 -25.47 8.48
N LYS A 402 6.41 -25.12 9.12
CA LYS A 402 7.76 -25.45 8.62
C LYS A 402 8.09 -26.93 8.81
N ASN A 403 7.69 -27.53 9.92
CA ASN A 403 7.97 -28.94 10.22
C ASN A 403 7.24 -29.89 9.25
N GLU A 404 6.06 -29.52 8.73
CA GLU A 404 5.31 -30.34 7.76
C GLU A 404 5.88 -30.31 6.34
N ARG A 405 6.80 -29.39 6.01
CA ARG A 405 7.33 -29.27 4.63
C ARG A 405 8.07 -30.51 4.16
N VAL A 406 8.91 -31.09 5.03
CA VAL A 406 9.70 -32.29 4.71
C VAL A 406 8.80 -33.53 4.58
N PRO A 407 7.89 -33.83 5.55
CA PRO A 407 6.87 -34.87 5.37
C PRO A 407 5.98 -34.68 4.14
N TYR A 408 5.58 -33.45 3.81
CA TYR A 408 4.81 -33.17 2.61
C TYR A 408 5.61 -33.45 1.34
N ALA A 409 6.86 -32.96 1.24
CA ALA A 409 7.73 -33.22 0.09
C ALA A 409 7.98 -34.72 -0.12
N HIS A 410 8.17 -35.48 0.96
CA HIS A 410 8.32 -36.93 0.91
C HIS A 410 7.04 -37.62 0.41
N ARG A 411 5.88 -37.28 0.98
CA ARG A 411 4.58 -37.85 0.56
C ARG A 411 4.21 -37.53 -0.89
N MET A 412 4.71 -36.42 -1.43
CA MET A 412 4.54 -36.02 -2.83
C MET A 412 5.64 -36.57 -3.75
N ALA A 413 6.51 -37.47 -3.25
CA ALA A 413 7.64 -38.06 -3.98
C ALA A 413 8.64 -37.03 -4.56
N LEU A 414 8.74 -35.86 -3.92
CA LEU A 414 9.70 -34.81 -4.29
C LEU A 414 11.09 -35.05 -3.69
N ILE A 415 11.18 -35.87 -2.64
CA ILE A 415 12.44 -36.32 -2.00
C ILE A 415 12.40 -37.83 -1.80
N SER A 416 13.56 -38.50 -1.90
CA SER A 416 13.67 -39.95 -1.68
C SER A 416 13.50 -40.33 -0.21
N ASP A 417 13.23 -41.61 0.05
CA ASP A 417 13.24 -42.17 1.41
C ASP A 417 14.57 -41.89 2.12
N GLU A 418 15.69 -42.05 1.41
CA GLU A 418 17.03 -41.72 1.92
C GLU A 418 17.16 -40.24 2.33
N TYR A 419 16.65 -39.30 1.53
CA TYR A 419 16.68 -37.87 1.87
C TYR A 419 15.76 -37.53 3.04
N TYR A 420 14.60 -38.19 3.13
CA TYR A 420 13.66 -38.03 4.22
C TYR A 420 14.23 -38.56 5.55
N GLU A 421 14.85 -39.74 5.50
CA GLU A 421 15.55 -40.36 6.64
C GLU A 421 16.81 -39.57 7.04
N ASN A 422 17.54 -38.96 6.10
CA ASN A 422 18.69 -38.10 6.44
C ASN A 422 18.31 -36.75 7.06
N HIS A 423 17.05 -36.30 6.94
CA HIS A 423 16.52 -35.12 7.65
C HIS A 423 15.96 -35.46 9.05
N ASN A 424 16.33 -36.63 9.61
CA ASN A 424 15.88 -37.20 10.90
C ASN A 424 16.04 -36.32 12.15
N TYR A 425 16.55 -35.10 12.07
CA TYR A 425 16.50 -34.17 13.21
C TYR A 425 15.12 -33.58 13.45
N VAL A 426 14.20 -33.63 12.47
CA VAL A 426 12.82 -33.14 12.64
C VAL A 426 12.16 -33.79 13.85
N THR A 427 12.33 -35.11 14.03
CA THR A 427 11.82 -35.83 15.21
C THR A 427 12.44 -35.33 16.52
N SER A 428 13.74 -34.95 16.51
CA SER A 428 14.39 -34.33 17.67
C SER A 428 13.80 -32.95 18.00
N TYR A 429 13.48 -32.13 16.98
CA TYR A 429 12.83 -30.84 17.19
C TYR A 429 11.40 -30.98 17.71
N VAL A 430 10.64 -31.92 17.17
CA VAL A 430 9.27 -32.23 17.64
C VAL A 430 9.31 -32.72 19.09
N TRP A 431 10.16 -33.71 19.38
CA TRP A 431 10.29 -34.28 20.72
C TRP A 431 10.79 -33.25 21.74
N ALA A 432 11.88 -32.51 21.46
CA ALA A 432 12.48 -31.59 22.43
C ALA A 432 11.68 -30.29 22.66
N ASN A 433 10.78 -29.93 21.74
CA ASN A 433 9.90 -28.76 21.88
C ASN A 433 8.49 -29.12 22.36
N ASP A 434 8.17 -30.40 22.52
CA ASP A 434 6.92 -30.82 23.15
C ASP A 434 6.90 -30.43 24.63
N GLU A 435 5.81 -29.81 25.09
CA GLU A 435 5.69 -29.32 26.46
C GLU A 435 5.74 -30.44 27.50
N SER A 436 5.15 -31.61 27.19
CA SER A 436 5.16 -32.77 28.08
C SER A 436 6.57 -33.34 28.24
N VAL A 437 7.35 -33.32 27.16
CA VAL A 437 8.77 -33.71 27.19
C VAL A 437 9.59 -32.71 28.00
N GLN A 438 9.39 -31.41 27.80
CA GLN A 438 10.10 -30.39 28.58
C GLN A 438 9.76 -30.46 30.07
N GLU A 439 8.51 -30.75 30.41
CA GLU A 439 8.08 -30.95 31.80
C GLU A 439 8.73 -32.21 32.40
N ALA A 440 8.74 -33.32 31.67
CA ALA A 440 9.38 -34.57 32.08
C ALA A 440 10.91 -34.43 32.26
N LEU A 441 11.55 -33.58 31.46
CA LEU A 441 12.98 -33.25 31.57
C LEU A 441 13.26 -32.11 32.58
N HIS A 442 12.24 -31.59 33.25
CA HIS A 442 12.32 -30.48 34.22
C HIS A 442 12.97 -29.21 33.65
N ILE A 443 12.69 -28.89 32.39
CA ILE A 443 13.16 -27.66 31.75
C ILE A 443 12.46 -26.46 32.39
N ARG A 444 13.24 -25.48 32.85
CA ARG A 444 12.70 -24.29 33.53
C ARG A 444 11.91 -23.43 32.55
N LYS A 445 10.58 -23.39 32.73
CA LYS A 445 9.66 -22.58 31.91
C LYS A 445 10.12 -21.11 31.82
N GLY A 446 10.07 -20.56 30.60
CA GLY A 446 10.44 -19.18 30.28
C GLY A 446 11.94 -18.91 30.05
N THR A 447 12.84 -19.85 30.33
CA THR A 447 14.29 -19.64 30.12
C THR A 447 14.76 -19.88 28.68
N LYS A 448 14.03 -20.71 27.93
CA LYS A 448 14.27 -20.98 26.51
C LYS A 448 12.91 -21.01 25.83
N GLN A 449 12.75 -20.19 24.78
CA GLN A 449 11.51 -20.18 24.00
C GLN A 449 11.37 -21.45 23.16
N GLN A 450 12.48 -21.94 22.59
CA GLN A 450 12.54 -23.18 21.82
C GLN A 450 13.90 -23.85 21.97
N TRP A 451 13.90 -25.18 21.97
CA TRP A 451 15.10 -25.99 21.82
C TRP A 451 15.59 -25.94 20.37
N LYS A 452 16.87 -25.58 20.21
CA LYS A 452 17.58 -25.57 18.93
C LYS A 452 18.79 -26.50 19.05
N ARG A 453 18.93 -27.45 18.11
CA ARG A 453 20.07 -28.37 18.07
C ARG A 453 21.42 -27.66 18.01
N CYS A 454 21.52 -26.58 17.23
CA CYS A 454 22.70 -25.73 17.14
C CYS A 454 22.30 -24.26 17.21
N ASN A 455 22.94 -23.48 18.08
CA ASN A 455 22.73 -22.03 18.18
C ASN A 455 23.97 -21.28 17.66
N TYR A 456 23.93 -20.84 16.40
CA TYR A 456 25.03 -20.11 15.78
C TYR A 456 25.13 -18.64 16.20
N SER A 457 24.17 -18.12 16.97
CA SER A 457 24.16 -16.73 17.45
C SER A 457 24.91 -16.54 18.76
N ILE A 458 25.54 -17.58 19.30
CA ILE A 458 26.36 -17.45 20.50
C ILE A 458 27.63 -16.65 20.19
N SER A 459 28.05 -15.80 21.13
CA SER A 459 29.37 -15.20 21.10
C SER A 459 30.37 -16.27 21.50
N TYR A 460 31.03 -16.87 20.50
CA TYR A 460 32.04 -17.90 20.68
C TYR A 460 33.24 -17.61 19.80
N GLU A 461 34.39 -17.35 20.42
CA GLU A 461 35.66 -17.15 19.74
C GLU A 461 36.32 -18.51 19.47
N LYS A 462 36.79 -18.72 18.22
CA LYS A 462 37.53 -19.91 17.83
C LYS A 462 39.03 -19.58 17.85
N ASP A 463 39.59 -19.54 19.05
CA ASP A 463 40.97 -19.14 19.33
C ASP A 463 42.00 -20.26 19.10
N VAL A 464 41.57 -21.52 19.03
CA VAL A 464 42.43 -22.68 18.73
C VAL A 464 42.29 -23.08 17.27
N GLU A 465 43.32 -22.78 16.47
CA GLU A 465 43.36 -23.08 15.03
C GLU A 465 43.58 -24.57 14.71
N SER A 466 44.36 -25.28 15.55
CA SER A 466 44.66 -26.71 15.35
C SER A 466 44.87 -27.43 16.67
N VAL A 467 44.34 -28.66 16.76
CA VAL A 467 44.55 -29.56 17.90
C VAL A 467 45.57 -30.66 17.62
N LEU A 468 46.27 -30.63 16.48
CA LEU A 468 47.24 -31.66 16.09
C LEU A 468 48.32 -31.87 17.15
N LYS A 469 48.81 -30.78 17.78
CA LYS A 469 49.81 -30.84 18.84
C LYS A 469 49.31 -31.58 20.08
N TYR A 470 48.01 -31.49 20.39
CA TYR A 470 47.41 -32.23 21.49
C TYR A 470 47.38 -33.73 21.20
N HIS A 471 47.05 -34.13 19.96
CA HIS A 471 47.14 -35.53 19.54
C HIS A 471 48.57 -36.07 19.67
N GLN A 472 49.60 -35.32 19.23
CA GLN A 472 51.01 -35.70 19.42
C GLN A 472 51.37 -35.91 20.90
N LEU A 473 51.02 -34.95 21.76
CA LEU A 473 51.33 -35.01 23.19
C LEU A 473 50.62 -36.17 23.91
N LEU A 474 49.40 -36.50 23.50
CA LEU A 474 48.64 -37.63 24.05
C LEU A 474 49.22 -38.97 23.58
N SER A 475 49.63 -39.09 22.32
CA SER A 475 50.36 -40.25 21.80
C SER A 475 51.71 -40.46 22.49
N GLU A 476 52.50 -39.38 22.70
CA GLU A 476 53.77 -39.44 23.45
C GLU A 476 53.61 -39.93 24.90
N LYS A 477 52.41 -39.77 25.48
CA LYS A 477 52.05 -40.24 26.83
C LYS A 477 51.46 -41.66 26.83
N GLY A 478 51.33 -42.30 25.67
CA GLY A 478 50.82 -43.67 25.54
C GLY A 478 49.29 -43.81 25.61
N TYR A 479 48.54 -42.74 25.37
CA TYR A 479 47.07 -42.81 25.32
C TYR A 479 46.59 -43.36 23.97
N GLN A 480 45.71 -44.37 24.02
CA GLN A 480 45.11 -44.96 22.83
C GLN A 480 43.99 -44.08 22.27
N VAL A 481 43.97 -43.90 20.95
CA VAL A 481 42.97 -43.11 20.23
C VAL A 481 42.35 -43.95 19.12
N LEU A 482 41.02 -44.00 19.06
CA LEU A 482 40.26 -44.49 17.92
C LEU A 482 39.71 -43.30 17.14
N ALA A 483 40.22 -43.09 15.93
CA ALA A 483 39.64 -42.15 14.98
C ALA A 483 38.81 -42.92 13.95
N TYR A 484 37.53 -42.56 13.82
CA TYR A 484 36.62 -43.15 12.83
C TYR A 484 36.03 -42.06 11.95
N SER A 485 35.65 -42.40 10.71
CA SER A 485 35.01 -41.49 9.77
C SER A 485 34.03 -42.27 8.91
N GLY A 486 32.86 -41.68 8.63
CA GLY A 486 31.98 -42.19 7.59
C GLY A 486 32.58 -41.88 6.22
N ASP A 487 32.67 -42.89 5.36
CA ASP A 487 33.28 -42.75 4.02
C ASP A 487 32.47 -41.86 3.05
N HIS A 488 31.21 -41.57 3.39
CA HIS A 488 30.32 -40.67 2.67
C HIS A 488 30.11 -39.29 3.34
N ASP A 489 30.79 -38.98 4.47
CA ASP A 489 30.71 -37.65 5.08
C ASP A 489 31.43 -36.61 4.19
N MET A 490 30.67 -35.67 3.63
CA MET A 490 31.21 -34.59 2.79
C MET A 490 31.59 -33.33 3.57
N ALA A 491 31.10 -33.16 4.81
CA ALA A 491 31.44 -32.03 5.65
C ALA A 491 32.83 -32.22 6.27
N ILE A 492 33.11 -33.44 6.76
CA ILE A 492 34.42 -33.84 7.28
C ILE A 492 34.83 -35.18 6.63
N PRO A 493 35.38 -35.15 5.40
CA PRO A 493 35.70 -36.38 4.67
C PRO A 493 36.81 -37.18 5.34
N TYR A 494 36.73 -38.51 5.27
CA TYR A 494 37.72 -39.41 5.87
C TYR A 494 39.16 -39.12 5.40
N MET A 495 39.32 -38.61 4.18
CA MET A 495 40.61 -38.18 3.62
C MET A 495 41.26 -37.06 4.45
N SER A 496 40.47 -36.14 5.00
CA SER A 496 40.96 -35.11 5.93
C SER A 496 41.48 -35.73 7.22
N THR A 497 40.78 -36.76 7.72
CA THR A 497 41.20 -37.52 8.90
C THR A 497 42.54 -38.21 8.68
N LEU A 498 42.69 -38.90 7.55
CA LEU A 498 43.96 -39.54 7.18
C LEU A 498 45.11 -38.55 7.04
N LYS A 499 44.85 -37.37 6.47
CA LYS A 499 45.88 -36.35 6.26
C LYS A 499 46.50 -35.86 7.56
N TRP A 500 45.71 -35.60 8.60
CA TRP A 500 46.26 -35.15 9.88
C TRP A 500 46.90 -36.31 10.66
N ILE A 501 46.39 -37.54 10.53
CA ILE A 501 47.03 -38.74 11.10
C ILE A 501 48.42 -38.94 10.50
N HIS A 502 48.58 -38.82 9.19
CA HIS A 502 49.89 -38.89 8.53
C HIS A 502 50.83 -37.77 8.99
N ALA A 503 50.30 -36.58 9.29
CA ALA A 503 51.09 -35.47 9.83
C ALA A 503 51.64 -35.72 11.24
N LEU A 504 51.11 -36.72 11.97
CA LEU A 504 51.69 -37.16 13.25
C LEU A 504 52.98 -37.97 13.09
N ASN A 505 53.28 -38.47 11.89
CA ASN A 505 54.49 -39.24 11.57
C ASN A 505 54.73 -40.45 12.50
N LEU A 506 53.65 -41.17 12.83
CA LEU A 506 53.68 -42.36 13.69
C LEU A 506 53.87 -43.65 12.84
N THR A 507 54.30 -44.74 13.46
CA THR A 507 54.62 -45.99 12.74
C THR A 507 53.37 -46.84 12.53
N VAL A 508 53.09 -47.26 11.29
CA VAL A 508 51.98 -48.19 11.01
C VAL A 508 52.34 -49.58 11.53
N ASP A 509 51.45 -50.15 12.33
CA ASP A 509 51.65 -51.41 13.06
C ASP A 509 50.74 -52.54 12.55
N ASP A 510 49.53 -52.20 12.10
CA ASP A 510 48.63 -53.12 11.38
C ASP A 510 48.14 -52.41 10.11
N GLN A 511 48.32 -53.05 8.96
CA GLN A 511 47.90 -52.48 7.69
C GLN A 511 46.37 -52.47 7.57
N TRP A 512 45.87 -51.73 6.59
CA TRP A 512 44.45 -51.69 6.29
C TRP A 512 43.87 -53.09 6.09
N ARG A 513 42.83 -53.39 6.87
CA ARG A 513 42.05 -54.61 6.78
C ARG A 513 40.58 -54.31 6.99
N PRO A 514 39.67 -55.13 6.43
CA PRO A 514 38.26 -55.02 6.73
C PRO A 514 37.99 -55.37 8.20
N TRP A 515 37.00 -54.70 8.79
CA TRP A 515 36.34 -55.16 10.02
C TRP A 515 34.88 -55.50 9.71
N THR A 516 34.32 -56.44 10.47
CA THR A 516 33.01 -57.01 10.16
C THR A 516 32.04 -56.91 11.32
N VAL A 517 30.77 -56.70 11.01
CA VAL A 517 29.63 -56.82 11.92
C VAL A 517 28.66 -57.82 11.29
N ASP A 518 28.23 -58.83 12.05
CA ASP A 518 27.27 -59.86 11.60
C ASP A 518 27.63 -60.51 10.25
N GLY A 519 28.93 -60.72 10.02
CA GLY A 519 29.45 -61.35 8.79
C GLY A 519 29.53 -60.43 7.56
N GLN A 520 29.16 -59.14 7.68
CA GLN A 520 29.33 -58.14 6.62
C GLN A 520 30.49 -57.21 6.92
N VAL A 521 31.21 -56.78 5.88
CA VAL A 521 32.26 -55.76 6.01
C VAL A 521 31.61 -54.43 6.39
N ALA A 522 31.90 -53.95 7.59
CA ALA A 522 31.37 -52.70 8.14
C ALA A 522 32.31 -51.50 7.88
N GLY A 523 33.54 -51.77 7.45
CA GLY A 523 34.48 -50.74 7.01
C GLY A 523 35.93 -51.25 6.98
N LEU A 524 36.85 -50.31 6.86
CA LEU A 524 38.30 -50.58 6.90
C LEU A 524 38.91 -50.03 8.20
N VAL A 525 39.90 -50.73 8.73
CA VAL A 525 40.66 -50.33 9.92
C VAL A 525 42.14 -50.56 9.67
N PHE A 526 42.98 -49.68 10.20
CA PHE A 526 44.43 -49.85 10.30
C PHE A 526 44.88 -49.41 11.69
N ARG A 527 45.99 -49.97 12.19
CA ARG A 527 46.54 -49.63 13.51
C ARG A 527 47.89 -48.96 13.35
N ILE A 528 48.13 -47.97 14.19
CA ILE A 528 49.39 -47.24 14.28
C ILE A 528 49.98 -47.55 15.67
N ALA A 529 51.24 -47.95 15.74
CA ALA A 529 51.98 -48.10 17.00
C ALA A 529 52.68 -46.79 17.37
N ASP A 530 52.60 -46.47 18.66
CA ASP A 530 53.41 -45.42 19.25
C ASP A 530 54.88 -45.85 19.32
N ALA A 531 55.80 -44.94 18.96
CA ALA A 531 57.25 -45.16 18.98
C ALA A 531 57.83 -45.39 20.39
N VAL A 532 56.98 -45.46 21.43
CA VAL A 532 57.39 -45.58 22.84
C VAL A 532 56.71 -46.78 23.52
N TYR A 533 56.67 -47.95 22.88
CA TYR A 533 56.57 -49.22 23.61
C TYR A 533 57.32 -50.34 22.88
N LYS A 534 58.58 -50.56 23.28
CA LYS A 534 59.16 -51.91 23.30
C LYS A 534 58.84 -52.51 24.67
N CYS A 535 57.87 -53.41 24.73
CA CYS A 535 57.85 -54.45 25.76
C CYS A 535 57.33 -55.75 25.14
N SER A 536 58.19 -56.76 25.30
CA SER A 536 58.07 -58.17 24.94
C SER A 536 57.13 -58.93 25.89
N PHE A 537 56.34 -59.83 25.29
CA PHE A 537 55.49 -60.91 25.83
C PHE A 537 54.38 -60.55 26.84
#